data_AF-A0A928SS13-F1
#
_entry.id   AF-A0A928SS13-F1
#
_cell.length_a   1.000
_cell.length_b   1.000
_cell.length_c   1.000
_cell.angle_alpha   90.00
_cell.angle_beta   90.00
_cell.angle_gamma   90.00
#
_symmetry.space_group_name_H-M   'P 1'
#
loop_
_entity.id
_entity.type
_entity.pdbx_description
1 polymer ?
#
loop_
_entity_poly.entity_id
_entity_poly.type
_entity_poly.pdbx_seq_one_letter_code
_entity_poly.pdbx_strand_id
1 'polypeptide(L)'
;MVAGKRDHARVGSAPRPSLSDPILTRVGMERACGKAKAGRMQFPAELVEIEQALLRQEVTAARAADLIHAFRSKRGAPWTWKEWKKERAALIGSECRQCSSTDGPFVLQHLVQLGGLGHYVYALWVKEPEFQAERAARAAIGKTEKPIRREACPSCERTTIYFRSRSRTWKCSACKHEFTTPTKVMALSPEQKRRIAARKQAAFEESKLDYQSRAWDAVGHEAVLKWLAHYREYLAFTHATTFCKRCAFLWDEIGSRVCRSCGYRFFTGFHFCPKCETAAPTREELLARQAGA
;
A
#
# COMPACT_ATOMS: atom_id res chain seq x y z
N MET A 1 -29.02 30.71 -22.54
CA MET A 1 -28.63 29.89 -21.37
C MET A 1 -28.02 28.60 -21.88
N VAL A 2 -26.69 28.48 -21.85
CA VAL A 2 -25.94 27.35 -22.41
C VAL A 2 -25.72 26.32 -21.30
N ALA A 3 -26.38 25.17 -21.41
CA ALA A 3 -26.21 24.07 -20.46
C ALA A 3 -24.95 23.26 -20.82
N GLY A 4 -23.89 23.44 -20.02
CA GLY A 4 -22.65 22.68 -20.14
C GLY A 4 -22.81 21.23 -19.68
N LYS A 5 -22.51 20.29 -20.58
CA LYS A 5 -22.35 18.85 -20.25
C LYS A 5 -21.08 18.67 -19.42
N ARG A 6 -21.20 18.06 -18.24
CA ARG A 6 -20.05 17.58 -17.46
C ARG A 6 -19.82 16.11 -17.78
N ASP A 7 -18.73 15.82 -18.48
CA ASP A 7 -18.22 14.48 -18.68
C ASP A 7 -17.55 13.98 -17.39
N HIS A 8 -18.21 13.06 -16.70
CA HIS A 8 -17.60 12.31 -15.61
C HIS A 8 -16.78 11.16 -16.18
N ALA A 9 -15.49 11.42 -16.42
CA ALA A 9 -14.51 10.37 -16.66
C ALA A 9 -14.42 9.47 -15.41
N ARG A 10 -14.57 8.15 -15.61
CA ARG A 10 -14.45 7.14 -14.56
C ARG A 10 -13.01 7.11 -14.05
N VAL A 11 -12.82 7.44 -12.78
CA VAL A 11 -11.61 7.11 -12.03
C VAL A 11 -11.62 5.60 -11.81
N GLY A 12 -10.82 4.88 -12.59
CA GLY A 12 -10.55 3.46 -12.35
C GLY A 12 -9.87 3.31 -10.99
N SER A 13 -10.37 2.40 -10.17
CA SER A 13 -9.75 2.06 -8.89
C SER A 13 -8.34 1.54 -9.16
N ALA A 14 -7.32 2.28 -8.75
CA ALA A 14 -5.95 1.81 -8.83
C ALA A 14 -5.80 0.48 -8.07
N PRO A 15 -5.09 -0.53 -8.61
CA PRO A 15 -4.79 -1.75 -7.88
C PRO A 15 -3.93 -1.39 -6.65
N ARG A 16 -4.28 -1.94 -5.49
CA ARG A 16 -3.44 -1.85 -4.29
C ARG A 16 -2.10 -2.53 -4.61
N PRO A 17 -0.95 -1.95 -4.21
CA PRO A 17 0.35 -2.58 -4.42
C PRO A 17 0.38 -3.97 -3.80
N SER A 18 0.90 -4.93 -4.55
CA SER A 18 1.06 -6.33 -4.14
C SER A 18 2.07 -6.42 -3.00
N LEU A 19 1.70 -7.11 -1.91
CA LEU A 19 2.51 -7.37 -0.71
C LEU A 19 3.69 -8.34 -0.94
N SER A 20 4.12 -8.53 -2.19
CA SER A 20 5.17 -9.48 -2.56
C SER A 20 6.48 -8.76 -2.87
N ASP A 21 7.00 -7.99 -1.92
CA ASP A 21 8.40 -7.56 -1.94
C ASP A 21 9.18 -8.45 -0.95
N PRO A 22 10.19 -9.21 -1.40
CA PRO A 22 11.03 -10.01 -0.53
C PRO A 22 12.08 -9.12 0.14
N ILE A 23 11.66 -8.28 1.09
CA ILE A 23 12.58 -7.39 1.85
C ILE A 23 12.94 -7.98 3.23
N LEU A 24 12.38 -9.11 3.64
CA LEU A 24 12.55 -9.63 5.00
C LEU A 24 13.33 -10.94 5.06
N THR A 25 14.60 -10.90 4.65
CA THR A 25 15.60 -11.88 5.11
C THR A 25 16.92 -11.17 5.37
N ARG A 26 17.36 -11.22 6.64
CA ARG A 26 18.57 -10.62 7.24
C ARG A 26 18.43 -9.19 7.76
N VAL A 27 17.87 -9.04 8.96
CA VAL A 27 18.37 -8.04 9.90
C VAL A 27 19.68 -8.59 10.48
N GLY A 28 20.77 -8.42 9.73
CA GLY A 28 22.10 -8.58 10.28
C GLY A 28 22.42 -7.34 11.10
N MET A 29 22.48 -7.46 12.42
CA MET A 29 23.01 -6.44 13.32
C MET A 29 24.53 -6.34 13.15
N GLU A 30 25.02 -5.83 12.03
CA GLU A 30 26.40 -5.40 11.92
C GLU A 30 26.50 -3.91 12.24
N ARG A 31 27.14 -3.61 13.38
CA ARG A 31 27.57 -2.26 13.77
C ARG A 31 28.68 -1.81 12.81
N ALA A 32 28.30 -1.32 11.63
CA ALA A 32 29.23 -0.62 10.75
C ALA A 32 29.43 0.81 11.27
N CYS A 33 30.43 1.01 12.14
CA CYS A 33 31.00 2.32 12.43
C CYS A 33 31.82 2.79 11.22
N GLY A 34 31.13 3.09 10.11
CA GLY A 34 31.70 3.70 8.92
C GLY A 34 31.66 5.23 9.05
N LYS A 35 32.80 5.89 8.85
CA LYS A 35 32.97 7.35 8.92
C LYS A 35 31.80 8.07 8.21
N ALA A 36 31.03 8.83 8.98
CA ALA A 36 29.85 9.54 8.50
C ALA A 36 30.26 10.54 7.40
N LYS A 37 29.74 10.35 6.18
CA LYS A 37 29.67 11.43 5.20
C LYS A 37 28.93 12.59 5.85
N ALA A 38 29.52 13.79 5.81
CA ALA A 38 28.93 14.99 6.37
C ALA A 38 27.53 15.23 5.80
N GLY A 39 26.52 15.40 6.67
CA GLY A 39 25.19 15.89 6.29
C GLY A 39 23.99 15.06 6.76
N ARG A 40 24.11 13.73 6.91
CA ARG A 40 22.92 12.89 7.12
C ARG A 40 22.11 13.29 8.35
N MET A 41 20.82 13.56 8.11
CA MET A 41 19.85 13.85 9.15
C MET A 41 19.89 12.75 10.23
N GLN A 42 20.07 13.18 11.48
CA GLN A 42 20.12 12.27 12.61
C GLN A 42 18.72 11.75 12.96
N PHE A 43 18.65 10.50 13.39
CA PHE A 43 17.42 9.92 13.90
C PHE A 43 17.07 10.60 15.24
N PRO A 44 15.81 11.02 15.45
CA PRO A 44 15.41 11.71 16.67
C PRO A 44 15.74 10.90 17.93
N ALA A 45 16.34 11.54 18.94
CA ALA A 45 16.77 10.89 20.17
C ALA A 45 15.59 10.22 20.90
N GLU A 46 14.41 10.85 20.91
CA GLU A 46 13.21 10.30 21.53
C GLU A 46 12.78 8.97 20.89
N LEU A 47 13.00 8.81 19.57
CA LEU A 47 12.71 7.54 18.89
C LEU A 47 13.78 6.48 19.18
N VAL A 48 15.04 6.90 19.35
CA VAL A 48 16.12 6.00 19.81
C VAL A 48 15.80 5.48 21.21
N GLU A 49 15.36 6.34 22.12
CA GLU A 49 14.98 5.94 23.49
C GLU A 49 13.84 4.92 23.49
N ILE A 50 12.79 5.14 22.68
CA ILE A 50 11.69 4.19 22.53
C ILE A 50 12.19 2.84 21.99
N GLU A 51 13.04 2.86 20.96
CA GLU A 51 13.64 1.65 20.38
C GLU A 51 14.45 0.88 21.42
N GLN A 52 15.28 1.57 22.19
CA GLN A 52 16.11 0.96 23.22
C GLN A 52 15.29 0.40 24.39
N ALA A 53 14.25 1.12 24.82
CA ALA A 53 13.32 0.64 25.85
C ALA A 53 12.57 -0.63 25.37
N LEU A 54 12.17 -0.69 24.10
CA LEU A 54 11.59 -1.91 23.50
C LEU A 54 12.58 -3.07 23.50
N LEU A 55 13.83 -2.84 23.08
CA LEU A 55 14.87 -3.87 23.03
C LEU A 55 15.17 -4.44 24.43
N ARG A 56 15.13 -3.58 25.47
CA ARG A 56 15.29 -3.99 26.87
C ARG A 56 14.01 -4.53 27.51
N GLN A 57 12.90 -4.58 26.76
CA GLN A 57 11.58 -5.00 27.25
C GLN A 57 11.06 -4.16 28.42
N GLU A 58 11.47 -2.89 28.51
CA GLU A 58 11.03 -1.94 29.55
C GLU A 58 9.68 -1.31 29.23
N VAL A 59 9.23 -1.38 27.97
CA VAL A 59 7.93 -0.87 27.50
C VAL A 59 7.25 -1.91 26.63
N THR A 60 5.92 -1.97 26.72
CA THR A 60 5.11 -2.82 25.84
C THR A 60 5.03 -2.23 24.43
N ALA A 61 4.65 -3.07 23.46
CA ALA A 61 4.47 -2.63 22.08
C ALA A 61 3.37 -1.56 21.95
N ALA A 62 2.27 -1.73 22.69
CA ALA A 62 1.20 -0.73 22.77
C ALA A 62 1.71 0.62 23.29
N ARG A 63 2.48 0.61 24.39
CA ARG A 63 3.03 1.84 24.96
C ARG A 63 4.02 2.52 24.02
N ALA A 64 4.88 1.76 23.35
CA ALA A 64 5.80 2.31 22.36
C ALA A 64 5.07 2.94 21.16
N ALA A 65 3.99 2.32 20.69
CA ALA A 65 3.16 2.87 19.61
C ALA A 65 2.53 4.22 20.02
N ASP A 66 2.04 4.34 21.25
CA ASP A 66 1.50 5.60 21.78
C ASP A 66 2.58 6.69 21.87
N LEU A 67 3.78 6.34 22.34
CA LEU A 67 4.92 7.27 22.41
C LEU A 67 5.34 7.77 21.02
N ILE A 68 5.39 6.88 20.02
CA ILE A 68 5.67 7.23 18.63
C ILE A 68 4.56 8.13 18.07
N HIS A 69 3.29 7.81 18.34
CA HIS A 69 2.17 8.65 17.91
C HIS A 69 2.26 10.05 18.51
N ALA A 70 2.50 10.16 19.82
CA ALA A 70 2.67 11.43 20.51
C ALA A 70 3.84 12.25 19.93
N PHE A 71 4.99 11.61 19.68
CA PHE A 71 6.14 12.24 19.02
C PHE A 71 5.76 12.80 17.63
N ARG A 72 5.10 12.00 16.79
CA ARG A 72 4.72 12.41 15.43
C ARG A 72 3.65 13.49 15.42
N SER A 73 2.68 13.43 16.33
CA SER A 73 1.65 14.45 16.48
C SER A 73 2.24 15.79 16.93
N LYS A 74 3.21 15.77 17.86
CA LYS A 74 3.92 16.96 18.33
C LYS A 74 4.81 17.58 17.24
N ARG A 75 5.60 16.76 16.54
CA ARG A 75 6.61 17.24 15.58
C ARG A 75 6.05 17.47 14.17
N GLY A 76 4.89 16.91 13.85
CA GLY A 76 4.34 16.88 12.50
C GLY A 76 5.10 15.95 11.56
N ALA A 77 4.71 15.99 10.29
CA ALA A 77 5.30 15.12 9.28
C ALA A 77 6.75 15.52 8.91
N PRO A 78 7.64 14.57 8.59
CA PRO A 78 9.06 14.87 8.32
C PRO A 78 9.32 15.99 7.31
N TRP A 79 8.53 16.05 6.24
CA TRP A 79 8.69 17.05 5.19
C TRP A 79 8.40 18.50 5.63
N THR A 80 7.85 18.71 6.82
CA THR A 80 7.68 20.04 7.40
C THR A 80 8.90 20.50 8.18
N TRP A 81 9.79 19.59 8.59
CA TRP A 81 10.95 19.86 9.45
C TRP A 81 12.03 20.65 8.70
N LYS A 82 12.69 21.58 9.38
CA LYS A 82 13.71 22.46 8.75
C LYS A 82 14.92 21.67 8.28
N GLU A 83 15.40 20.74 9.09
CA GLU A 83 16.57 19.90 8.82
C GLU A 83 16.30 18.96 7.66
N TRP A 84 15.10 18.38 7.61
CA TRP A 84 14.68 17.51 6.51
C TRP A 84 14.59 18.26 5.18
N LYS A 85 14.04 19.48 5.17
CA LYS A 85 13.99 20.33 3.98
C LYS A 85 15.38 20.70 3.48
N LYS A 86 16.29 21.04 4.41
CA LYS A 86 17.69 21.35 4.11
C LYS A 86 18.40 20.16 3.47
N GLU A 87 18.30 18.98 4.07
CA GLU A 87 18.92 17.76 3.57
C GLU A 87 18.32 17.34 2.23
N ARG A 88 16.99 17.40 2.09
CA ARG A 88 16.31 17.15 0.81
C ARG A 88 16.83 18.06 -0.30
N ALA A 89 17.01 19.36 -0.03
CA ALA A 89 17.49 20.30 -1.03
C ALA A 89 18.93 19.99 -1.46
N ALA A 90 19.78 19.54 -0.53
CA ALA A 90 21.16 19.13 -0.82
C ALA A 90 21.26 17.84 -1.66
N LEU A 91 20.27 16.95 -1.56
CA LEU A 91 20.26 15.66 -2.26
C LEU A 91 19.61 15.68 -3.65
N ILE A 92 18.91 16.76 -4.01
CA ILE A 92 18.30 16.91 -5.34
C ILE A 92 19.42 17.21 -6.34
N GLY A 93 19.63 16.28 -7.27
CA GLY A 93 20.58 16.45 -8.37
C GLY A 93 20.05 17.33 -9.51
N SER A 94 20.86 17.47 -10.55
CA SER A 94 20.59 18.29 -11.74
C SER A 94 19.92 17.53 -12.90
N GLU A 95 19.64 16.24 -12.74
CA GLU A 95 18.98 15.42 -13.77
C GLU A 95 18.01 14.38 -13.17
N CYS A 96 16.99 14.04 -13.94
CA CYS A 96 16.06 12.97 -13.59
C CYS A 96 16.71 11.60 -13.79
N ARG A 97 16.80 10.77 -12.75
CA ARG A 97 17.43 9.44 -12.83
C ARG A 97 16.64 8.43 -13.63
N GLN A 98 15.34 8.63 -13.82
CA GLN A 98 14.49 7.73 -14.60
C GLN A 98 14.56 8.00 -16.11
N CYS A 99 14.46 9.26 -16.54
CA CYS A 99 14.40 9.62 -17.96
C CYS A 99 15.59 10.44 -18.47
N SER A 100 16.57 10.74 -17.61
CA SER A 100 17.74 11.59 -17.91
C SER A 100 17.42 12.99 -18.41
N SER A 101 16.19 13.47 -18.18
CA SER A 101 15.84 14.85 -18.44
C SER A 101 16.68 15.78 -17.55
N THR A 102 17.34 16.75 -18.16
CA THR A 102 17.91 17.93 -17.50
C THR A 102 16.91 19.07 -17.42
N ASP A 103 15.74 18.91 -18.05
CA ASP A 103 14.62 19.84 -17.92
C ASP A 103 13.87 19.58 -16.60
N GLY A 104 13.99 20.55 -15.69
CA GLY A 104 13.38 20.55 -14.36
C GLY A 104 11.90 20.93 -14.39
N PRO A 105 11.27 21.18 -13.22
CA PRO A 105 11.84 21.10 -11.87
C PRO A 105 12.01 19.65 -11.38
N PHE A 106 13.05 19.44 -10.57
CA PHE A 106 13.36 18.16 -9.93
C PHE A 106 12.80 18.05 -8.52
N VAL A 107 12.52 16.81 -8.11
CA VAL A 107 12.07 16.44 -6.78
C VAL A 107 12.84 15.23 -6.29
N LEU A 108 13.05 15.16 -4.98
CA LEU A 108 13.57 13.96 -4.34
C LEU A 108 12.41 12.97 -4.13
N GLN A 109 12.46 11.85 -4.83
CA GLN A 109 11.47 10.77 -4.80
C GLN A 109 11.94 9.63 -3.91
N HIS A 110 11.12 9.21 -2.95
CA HIS A 110 11.37 7.96 -2.23
C HIS A 110 10.91 6.76 -3.08
N LEU A 111 11.79 5.79 -3.26
CA LEU A 111 11.50 4.52 -3.94
C LEU A 111 10.88 3.49 -2.99
N VAL A 112 10.99 3.71 -1.68
CA VAL A 112 10.29 2.95 -0.63
C VAL A 112 9.37 3.88 0.13
N GLN A 113 8.08 3.55 0.11
CA GLN A 113 7.10 4.27 0.91
C GLN A 113 7.11 3.76 2.35
N LEU A 114 7.11 4.69 3.29
CA LEU A 114 6.92 4.37 4.69
C LEU A 114 5.44 4.08 4.96
N GLY A 115 5.11 2.81 5.17
CA GLY A 115 3.79 2.43 5.67
C GLY A 115 3.51 2.94 7.08
N GLY A 116 2.23 3.05 7.46
CA GLY A 116 1.84 3.23 8.86
C GLY A 116 2.17 1.99 9.69
N LEU A 117 2.27 2.12 11.02
CA LEU A 117 2.60 1.00 11.91
C LEU A 117 1.68 -0.22 11.71
N GLY A 118 0.38 0.01 11.49
CA GLY A 118 -0.59 -1.06 11.22
C GLY A 118 -0.27 -1.93 9.99
N HIS A 119 0.49 -1.41 9.01
CA HIS A 119 0.97 -2.21 7.89
C HIS A 119 1.96 -3.30 8.34
N TYR A 120 2.88 -2.96 9.24
CA TYR A 120 3.88 -3.87 9.77
C TYR A 120 3.24 -4.91 10.69
N VAL A 121 2.34 -4.45 11.56
CA VAL A 121 1.54 -5.35 12.40
C VAL A 121 0.78 -6.34 11.53
N TYR A 122 0.05 -5.87 10.53
CA TYR A 122 -0.69 -6.76 9.64
C TYR A 122 0.21 -7.73 8.88
N ALA A 123 1.36 -7.28 8.35
CA ALA A 123 2.30 -8.12 7.60
C ALA A 123 2.91 -9.25 8.43
N LEU A 124 3.08 -9.05 9.74
CA LEU A 124 3.48 -10.07 10.69
C LEU A 124 2.29 -10.94 11.09
N TRP A 125 1.17 -10.32 11.42
CA TRP A 125 -0.03 -11.00 11.88
C TRP A 125 -0.57 -12.00 10.86
N VAL A 126 -0.51 -11.70 9.56
CA VAL A 126 -0.91 -12.65 8.50
C VAL A 126 -0.02 -13.90 8.44
N LYS A 127 1.10 -13.97 9.17
CA LYS A 127 1.94 -15.18 9.22
C LYS A 127 1.63 -16.05 10.43
N GLU A 128 0.89 -15.54 11.39
CA GLU A 128 0.57 -16.25 12.62
C GLU A 128 -0.40 -17.41 12.35
N PRO A 129 -0.10 -18.64 12.84
CA PRO A 129 -0.95 -19.82 12.61
C PRO A 129 -2.40 -19.61 13.07
N GLU A 130 -2.59 -18.95 14.22
CA GLU A 130 -3.90 -18.68 14.79
C GLU A 130 -4.73 -17.73 13.91
N PHE A 131 -4.10 -16.70 13.34
CA PHE A 131 -4.74 -15.83 12.37
C PHE A 131 -5.15 -16.59 11.10
N GLN A 132 -4.31 -17.51 10.63
CA GLN A 132 -4.65 -18.35 9.48
C GLN A 132 -5.80 -19.30 9.78
N ALA A 133 -5.84 -19.89 10.98
CA ALA A 133 -6.94 -20.72 11.44
C ALA A 133 -8.26 -19.93 11.53
N GLU A 134 -8.24 -18.73 12.12
CA GLU A 134 -9.39 -17.82 12.18
C GLU A 134 -9.89 -17.48 10.76
N ARG A 135 -8.97 -17.09 9.88
CA ARG A 135 -9.28 -16.76 8.49
C ARG A 135 -9.90 -17.95 7.75
N ALA A 136 -9.39 -19.16 7.97
CA ALA A 136 -9.94 -20.39 7.40
C ALA A 136 -11.34 -20.69 7.94
N ALA A 137 -11.55 -20.57 9.25
CA ALA A 137 -12.86 -20.74 9.88
C ALA A 137 -13.90 -19.75 9.32
N ARG A 138 -13.52 -18.47 9.19
CA ARG A 138 -14.39 -17.44 8.58
C ARG A 138 -14.67 -17.70 7.11
N ALA A 139 -13.69 -18.21 6.36
CA ALA A 139 -13.91 -18.63 4.98
C ALA A 139 -14.90 -19.80 4.88
N ALA A 140 -14.85 -20.75 5.81
CA ALA A 140 -15.76 -21.89 5.86
C ALA A 140 -17.22 -21.50 6.10
N ILE A 141 -17.50 -20.46 6.90
CA ILE A 141 -18.88 -19.95 7.13
C ILE A 141 -19.62 -19.71 5.80
N GLY A 142 -18.96 -19.09 4.83
CA GLY A 142 -19.57 -18.78 3.53
C GLY A 142 -19.89 -20.01 2.67
N LYS A 143 -19.23 -21.14 2.93
CA LYS A 143 -19.42 -22.38 2.17
C LYS A 143 -20.62 -23.20 2.65
N THR A 144 -21.12 -22.93 3.85
CA THR A 144 -22.25 -23.68 4.46
C THR A 144 -23.61 -23.33 3.85
N GLU A 145 -23.74 -22.18 3.20
CA GLU A 145 -25.01 -21.69 2.67
C GLU A 145 -25.26 -22.20 1.25
N LYS A 146 -26.39 -22.89 1.06
CA LYS A 146 -26.79 -23.43 -0.24
C LYS A 146 -27.29 -22.28 -1.13
N PRO A 147 -26.73 -22.09 -2.35
CA PRO A 147 -27.24 -21.10 -3.29
C PRO A 147 -28.70 -21.38 -3.67
N ILE A 148 -29.47 -20.34 -3.97
CA ILE A 148 -30.84 -20.46 -4.47
C ILE A 148 -30.91 -20.05 -5.94
N ARG A 149 -31.95 -20.47 -6.67
CA ARG A 149 -32.19 -20.00 -8.04
C ARG A 149 -32.61 -18.53 -8.00
N ARG A 150 -31.84 -17.67 -8.66
CA ARG A 150 -32.10 -16.22 -8.74
C ARG A 150 -32.10 -15.75 -10.19
N GLU A 151 -32.93 -14.76 -10.45
CA GLU A 151 -32.95 -14.06 -11.73
C GLU A 151 -31.62 -13.31 -11.95
N ALA A 152 -31.13 -13.38 -13.18
CA ALA A 152 -29.88 -12.81 -13.62
C ALA A 152 -29.95 -12.31 -15.05
N CYS A 153 -28.96 -11.51 -15.43
CA CYS A 153 -28.82 -11.03 -16.78
C CYS A 153 -28.46 -12.19 -17.73
N PRO A 154 -29.18 -12.38 -18.85
CA PRO A 154 -28.87 -13.45 -19.81
C PRO A 154 -27.54 -13.25 -20.55
N SER A 155 -26.96 -12.05 -20.56
CA SER A 155 -25.70 -11.75 -21.26
C SER A 155 -24.45 -11.95 -20.40
N CYS A 156 -24.53 -11.71 -19.09
CA CYS A 156 -23.36 -11.78 -18.20
C CYS A 156 -23.60 -12.53 -16.89
N GLU A 157 -24.77 -13.16 -16.73
CA GLU A 157 -25.14 -14.01 -15.60
C GLU A 157 -25.12 -13.35 -14.21
N ARG A 158 -24.94 -12.02 -14.16
CA ARG A 158 -24.96 -11.26 -12.90
C ARG A 158 -26.39 -11.10 -12.38
N THR A 159 -26.57 -11.32 -11.08
CA THR A 159 -27.86 -11.15 -10.35
C THR A 159 -28.19 -9.69 -10.01
N THR A 160 -27.34 -8.73 -10.41
CA THR A 160 -27.57 -7.29 -10.19
C THR A 160 -28.40 -6.73 -11.34
N ILE A 161 -29.68 -7.09 -11.35
CA ILE A 161 -30.68 -6.65 -12.32
C ILE A 161 -31.77 -5.88 -11.60
N TYR A 162 -32.43 -4.96 -12.29
CA TYR A 162 -33.60 -4.25 -11.78
C TYR A 162 -34.67 -4.17 -12.84
N PHE A 163 -35.93 -4.29 -12.41
CA PHE A 163 -37.09 -4.21 -13.29
C PHE A 163 -37.50 -2.75 -13.49
N ARG A 164 -37.75 -2.36 -14.75
CA ARG A 164 -38.27 -1.03 -15.09
C ARG A 164 -39.75 -1.14 -15.40
N SER A 165 -40.59 -0.60 -14.50
CA SER A 165 -42.04 -0.67 -14.61
C SER A 165 -42.59 -0.07 -15.90
N ARG A 166 -42.09 1.11 -16.31
CA ARG A 166 -42.56 1.83 -17.50
C ARG A 166 -42.36 1.05 -18.81
N SER A 167 -41.19 0.44 -18.99
CA SER A 167 -40.84 -0.29 -20.21
C SER A 167 -41.03 -1.80 -20.09
N ARG A 168 -41.59 -2.29 -18.98
CA ARG A 168 -41.79 -3.71 -18.65
C ARG A 168 -40.59 -4.61 -18.99
N THR A 169 -39.39 -4.08 -18.78
CA THR A 169 -38.12 -4.74 -19.13
C THR A 169 -37.17 -4.71 -17.95
N TRP A 170 -36.32 -5.73 -17.87
CA TRP A 170 -35.20 -5.79 -16.95
C TRP A 170 -33.99 -5.08 -17.53
N LYS A 171 -33.15 -4.54 -16.64
CA LYS A 171 -31.87 -3.94 -17.02
C LYS A 171 -30.76 -4.43 -16.09
N CYS A 172 -29.63 -4.83 -16.68
CA CYS A 172 -28.45 -5.20 -15.91
C CYS A 172 -27.67 -3.97 -15.46
N SER A 173 -27.36 -3.87 -14.16
CA SER A 173 -26.56 -2.75 -13.64
C SER A 173 -25.10 -2.78 -14.11
N ALA A 174 -24.57 -3.96 -14.46
CA ALA A 174 -23.17 -4.14 -14.84
C ALA A 174 -22.93 -3.90 -16.34
N CYS A 175 -23.52 -4.71 -17.22
CA CYS A 175 -23.30 -4.62 -18.67
C CYS A 175 -24.33 -3.73 -19.39
N LYS A 176 -25.31 -3.18 -18.68
CA LYS A 176 -26.38 -2.31 -19.21
C LYS A 176 -27.34 -2.95 -20.22
N HIS A 177 -27.22 -4.26 -20.47
CA HIS A 177 -28.14 -5.03 -21.32
C HIS A 177 -29.59 -4.94 -20.82
N GLU A 178 -30.52 -4.72 -21.75
CA GLU A 178 -31.96 -4.64 -21.53
C GLU A 178 -32.64 -5.88 -22.12
N PHE A 179 -33.52 -6.53 -21.35
CA PHE A 179 -34.10 -7.83 -21.73
C PHE A 179 -35.49 -8.02 -21.10
N THR A 180 -36.28 -8.90 -21.68
CA THR A 180 -37.66 -9.19 -21.23
C THR A 180 -37.71 -10.31 -20.20
N THR A 181 -36.98 -11.39 -20.43
CA THR A 181 -36.96 -12.57 -19.56
C THR A 181 -35.58 -12.77 -18.93
N PRO A 182 -35.45 -12.73 -17.60
CA PRO A 182 -34.17 -13.04 -16.94
C PRO A 182 -33.83 -14.52 -17.03
N THR A 183 -32.54 -14.83 -17.09
CA THR A 183 -32.06 -16.22 -16.88
C THR A 183 -32.04 -16.53 -15.39
N LYS A 184 -32.02 -17.81 -15.00
CA LYS A 184 -31.93 -18.24 -13.59
C LYS A 184 -30.56 -18.85 -13.32
N VAL A 185 -29.84 -18.28 -12.35
CA VAL A 185 -28.53 -18.77 -11.90
C VAL A 185 -28.57 -19.17 -10.43
N MET A 186 -27.72 -20.11 -10.03
CA MET A 186 -27.56 -20.50 -8.63
C MET A 186 -26.69 -19.45 -7.91
N ALA A 187 -27.29 -18.66 -7.03
CA ALA A 187 -26.58 -17.60 -6.32
C ALA A 187 -27.15 -17.38 -4.91
N LEU A 188 -26.29 -16.90 -4.00
CA LEU A 188 -26.74 -16.51 -2.67
C LEU A 188 -27.69 -15.31 -2.73
N SER A 189 -28.77 -15.37 -1.94
CA SER A 189 -29.69 -14.24 -1.75
C SER A 189 -29.02 -13.09 -1.00
N PRO A 190 -29.53 -11.84 -1.09
CA PRO A 190 -29.02 -10.73 -0.29
C PRO A 190 -29.11 -11.01 1.22
N GLU A 191 -30.15 -11.70 1.66
CA GLU A 191 -30.34 -12.09 3.06
C GLU A 191 -29.32 -13.14 3.51
N GLN A 192 -29.07 -14.17 2.69
CA GLN A 192 -28.00 -15.14 2.95
C GLN A 192 -26.65 -14.44 3.07
N LYS A 193 -26.33 -13.50 2.15
CA LYS A 193 -25.09 -12.71 2.22
C LYS A 193 -24.99 -11.88 3.50
N ARG A 194 -26.09 -11.24 3.93
CA ARG A 194 -26.15 -10.49 5.21
C ARG A 194 -25.92 -11.41 6.42
N ARG A 195 -26.57 -12.57 6.45
CA ARG A 195 -26.38 -13.57 7.51
C ARG A 195 -24.94 -14.12 7.55
N ILE A 196 -24.35 -14.44 6.40
CA ILE A 196 -22.94 -14.84 6.31
C ILE A 196 -22.04 -13.72 6.84
N ALA A 197 -22.27 -12.47 6.44
CA ALA A 197 -21.49 -11.33 6.89
C ALA A 197 -21.60 -11.15 8.42
N ALA A 198 -22.81 -11.22 8.97
CA ALA A 198 -23.04 -11.14 10.42
C ALA A 198 -22.32 -12.27 11.18
N ARG A 199 -22.42 -13.51 10.70
CA ARG A 199 -21.71 -14.66 11.29
C ARG A 199 -20.19 -14.51 11.21
N LYS A 200 -19.66 -14.05 10.08
CA LYS A 200 -18.23 -13.76 9.91
C LYS A 200 -17.75 -12.63 10.82
N GLN A 201 -18.61 -11.67 11.13
CA GLN A 201 -18.29 -10.57 12.05
C GLN A 201 -18.33 -11.06 13.50
N ALA A 202 -19.34 -11.83 13.89
CA ALA A 202 -19.43 -12.41 15.23
C ALA A 202 -18.21 -13.30 15.54
N ALA A 203 -17.85 -14.21 14.62
CA ALA A 203 -16.66 -15.04 14.75
C ALA A 203 -15.35 -14.22 14.81
N PHE A 204 -15.31 -13.07 14.13
CA PHE A 204 -14.18 -12.16 14.21
C PHE A 204 -14.11 -11.45 15.57
N GLU A 205 -15.21 -10.90 16.08
CA GLU A 205 -15.18 -10.22 17.40
C GLU A 205 -14.88 -11.22 18.54
N GLU A 206 -15.38 -12.45 18.45
CA GLU A 206 -15.09 -13.53 19.41
C GLU A 206 -13.59 -13.88 19.45
N SER A 207 -12.97 -14.07 18.28
CA SER A 207 -11.52 -14.36 18.17
C SER A 207 -10.63 -13.15 18.52
N LYS A 208 -11.09 -11.95 18.20
CA LYS A 208 -10.37 -10.69 18.42
C LYS A 208 -10.09 -10.42 19.90
N LEU A 209 -11.03 -10.72 20.79
CA LEU A 209 -10.90 -10.44 22.23
C LEU A 209 -9.81 -11.26 22.90
N ASP A 210 -9.58 -12.50 22.44
CA ASP A 210 -8.59 -13.39 23.04
C ASP A 210 -7.18 -13.19 22.46
N TYR A 211 -7.11 -12.94 21.14
CA TYR A 211 -5.86 -12.90 20.41
C TYR A 211 -5.19 -11.51 20.42
N GLN A 212 -5.95 -10.42 20.31
CA GLN A 212 -5.39 -9.07 20.30
C GLN A 212 -4.70 -8.68 21.61
N SER A 213 -5.02 -9.33 22.73
CA SER A 213 -4.35 -9.07 24.00
C SER A 213 -3.02 -9.83 24.14
N ARG A 214 -2.93 -11.07 23.63
CA ARG A 214 -1.76 -11.95 23.81
C ARG A 214 -0.70 -11.80 22.72
N ALA A 215 -1.12 -11.77 21.46
CA ALA A 215 -0.19 -11.74 20.33
C ALA A 215 0.25 -10.33 19.96
N TRP A 216 -0.50 -9.30 20.40
CA TRP A 216 -0.14 -7.91 20.10
C TRP A 216 1.21 -7.51 20.68
N ASP A 217 1.57 -7.98 21.88
CA ASP A 217 2.85 -7.59 22.44
C ASP A 217 4.02 -8.22 21.69
N ALA A 218 3.95 -9.50 21.31
CA ALA A 218 5.00 -10.14 20.51
C ALA A 218 5.06 -9.60 19.07
N VAL A 219 3.92 -9.62 18.35
CA VAL A 219 3.82 -9.16 16.96
C VAL A 219 4.04 -7.65 16.86
N GLY A 220 3.48 -6.90 17.82
CA GLY A 220 3.61 -5.46 17.90
C GLY A 220 5.04 -5.04 18.24
N HIS A 221 5.75 -5.77 19.09
CA HIS A 221 7.16 -5.47 19.40
C HIS A 221 8.02 -5.52 18.14
N GLU A 222 7.94 -6.63 17.39
CA GLU A 222 8.66 -6.77 16.12
C GLU A 222 8.17 -5.74 15.09
N ALA A 223 6.87 -5.47 15.02
CA ALA A 223 6.31 -4.47 14.11
C ALA A 223 6.84 -3.06 14.38
N VAL A 224 6.91 -2.65 15.65
CA VAL A 224 7.41 -1.32 16.03
C VAL A 224 8.88 -1.19 15.72
N LEU A 225 9.70 -2.20 16.04
CA LEU A 225 11.12 -2.20 15.70
C LEU A 225 11.36 -2.10 14.19
N LYS A 226 10.61 -2.87 13.38
CA LYS A 226 10.66 -2.77 11.91
C LYS A 226 10.24 -1.40 11.40
N TRP A 227 9.17 -0.83 11.97
CA TRP A 227 8.72 0.50 11.61
C TRP A 227 9.78 1.56 11.93
N LEU A 228 10.40 1.51 13.11
CA LEU A 228 11.47 2.42 13.53
C LEU A 228 12.69 2.32 12.60
N ALA A 229 13.09 1.10 12.23
CA ALA A 229 14.18 0.88 11.28
C ALA A 229 13.87 1.49 9.90
N HIS A 230 12.70 1.21 9.33
CA HIS A 230 12.28 1.83 8.06
C HIS A 230 12.11 3.35 8.16
N TYR A 231 11.64 3.85 9.30
CA TYR A 231 11.52 5.30 9.50
C TYR A 231 12.90 5.98 9.56
N ARG A 232 13.88 5.32 10.17
CA ARG A 232 15.27 5.77 10.16
C ARG A 232 15.82 5.84 8.74
N GLU A 233 15.62 4.80 7.92
CA GLU A 233 16.03 4.80 6.52
C GLU A 233 15.34 5.88 5.70
N TYR A 234 14.05 6.12 5.94
CA TYR A 234 13.25 7.17 5.32
C TYR A 234 13.81 8.56 5.65
N LEU A 235 14.07 8.85 6.92
CA LEU A 235 14.64 10.13 7.35
C LEU A 235 16.07 10.33 6.82
N ALA A 236 16.82 9.25 6.66
CA ALA A 236 18.16 9.27 6.09
C ALA A 236 18.19 9.33 4.55
N PHE A 237 17.03 9.39 3.88
CA PHE A 237 16.89 9.38 2.42
C PHE A 237 17.59 8.18 1.74
N THR A 238 17.71 7.05 2.44
CA THR A 238 18.50 5.88 2.00
C THR A 238 18.03 5.34 0.64
N HIS A 239 16.72 5.38 0.42
CA HIS A 239 16.08 4.88 -0.80
C HIS A 239 15.43 6.03 -1.59
N ALA A 240 16.01 7.21 -1.56
CA ALA A 240 15.53 8.34 -2.33
C ALA A 240 16.35 8.52 -3.61
N THR A 241 15.81 9.18 -4.63
CA THR A 241 16.52 9.53 -5.87
C THR A 241 15.92 10.79 -6.50
N THR A 242 16.64 11.42 -7.44
CA THR A 242 16.18 12.65 -8.10
C THR A 242 15.32 12.34 -9.32
N PHE A 243 14.05 12.75 -9.32
CA PHE A 243 13.13 12.62 -10.45
C PHE A 243 12.65 13.99 -10.94
N CYS A 244 12.31 14.11 -12.23
CA CYS A 244 11.49 15.24 -12.69
C CYS A 244 10.04 15.07 -12.21
N LYS A 245 9.28 16.16 -12.12
CA LYS A 245 7.87 16.12 -11.67
C LYS A 245 7.01 15.08 -12.41
N ARG A 246 7.21 14.92 -13.72
CA ARG A 246 6.48 13.92 -14.52
C ARG A 246 6.80 12.50 -14.06
N CYS A 247 8.07 12.15 -13.86
CA CYS A 247 8.44 10.80 -13.43
C CYS A 247 7.97 10.50 -12.00
N ALA A 248 8.07 11.49 -11.09
CA ALA A 248 7.55 11.37 -9.73
C ALA A 248 6.03 11.10 -9.72
N PHE A 249 5.25 11.89 -10.48
CA PHE A 249 3.81 11.70 -10.60
C PHE A 249 3.45 10.31 -11.17
N LEU A 250 4.14 9.87 -12.23
CA LEU A 250 3.90 8.56 -12.83
C LEU A 250 4.21 7.41 -11.88
N TRP A 251 5.20 7.59 -11.01
CA TRP A 251 5.58 6.63 -9.99
C TRP A 251 4.52 6.53 -8.90
N ASP A 252 4.12 7.66 -8.31
CA ASP A 252 3.25 7.70 -7.14
C ASP A 252 1.77 7.41 -7.46
N GLU A 253 1.22 8.02 -8.53
CA GLU A 253 -0.22 7.98 -8.80
C GLU A 253 -0.63 6.81 -9.70
N ILE A 254 0.25 6.43 -10.64
CA ILE A 254 -0.07 5.45 -11.69
C ILE A 254 0.66 4.13 -11.48
N GLY A 255 1.71 4.09 -10.64
CA GLY A 255 2.57 2.92 -10.51
C GLY A 255 3.28 2.59 -11.82
N SER A 256 3.67 3.61 -12.59
CA SER A 256 4.26 3.49 -13.92
C SER A 256 5.64 4.16 -14.02
N ARG A 257 6.47 3.65 -14.92
CA ARG A 257 7.80 4.18 -15.25
C ARG A 257 7.83 4.64 -16.70
N VAL A 258 8.88 5.40 -17.03
CA VAL A 258 9.17 5.91 -18.37
C VAL A 258 10.43 5.22 -18.87
N CYS A 259 10.39 4.65 -20.07
CA CYS A 259 11.56 4.08 -20.71
C CYS A 259 12.55 5.18 -21.04
N ARG A 260 13.81 5.01 -20.61
CA ARG A 260 14.89 5.95 -20.91
C ARG A 260 15.21 6.04 -22.40
N SER A 261 15.12 4.92 -23.13
CA SER A 261 15.47 4.88 -24.56
C SER A 261 14.41 5.52 -25.45
N CYS A 262 13.13 5.24 -25.22
CA CYS A 262 12.07 5.63 -26.15
C CYS A 262 10.95 6.50 -25.54
N GLY A 263 11.02 6.81 -24.24
CA GLY A 263 10.03 7.62 -23.54
C GLY A 263 8.67 6.94 -23.30
N TYR A 264 8.53 5.66 -23.64
CA TYR A 264 7.28 4.91 -23.46
C TYR A 264 6.95 4.71 -21.98
N ARG A 265 5.67 4.90 -21.62
CA ARG A 265 5.17 4.69 -20.25
C ARG A 265 4.68 3.25 -20.09
N PHE A 266 5.15 2.56 -19.06
CA PHE A 266 4.75 1.19 -18.75
C PHE A 266 4.69 0.93 -17.25
N PHE A 267 4.02 -0.13 -16.83
CA PHE A 267 3.83 -0.45 -15.41
C PHE A 267 5.15 -0.81 -14.72
N THR A 268 5.31 -0.41 -13.45
CA THR A 268 6.54 -0.63 -12.64
C THR A 268 6.94 -2.10 -12.49
N GLY A 269 6.01 -3.03 -12.64
CA GLY A 269 6.26 -4.48 -12.58
C GLY A 269 6.87 -5.11 -13.84
N PHE A 270 7.05 -4.37 -14.94
CA PHE A 270 7.78 -4.89 -16.10
C PHE A 270 9.29 -4.65 -15.97
N HIS A 271 10.09 -5.67 -16.28
CA HIS A 271 11.55 -5.59 -16.31
C HIS A 271 12.10 -5.00 -17.62
N PHE A 272 11.28 -4.87 -18.65
CA PHE A 272 11.66 -4.37 -19.97
C PHE A 272 10.56 -3.48 -20.53
N CYS A 273 10.95 -2.54 -21.40
CA CYS A 273 10.01 -1.68 -22.10
C CYS A 273 9.21 -2.48 -23.14
N PRO A 274 7.86 -2.52 -23.08
CA PRO A 274 7.05 -3.24 -24.06
C PRO A 274 7.16 -2.72 -25.50
N LYS A 275 7.73 -1.53 -25.70
CA LYS A 275 7.84 -0.88 -27.02
C LYS A 275 9.20 -1.11 -27.70
N CYS A 276 10.28 -1.13 -26.94
CA CYS A 276 11.65 -1.15 -27.48
C CYS A 276 12.55 -2.19 -26.79
N GLU A 277 11.98 -3.01 -25.90
CA GLU A 277 12.62 -4.13 -25.22
C GLU A 277 13.83 -3.77 -24.35
N THR A 278 14.16 -2.48 -24.22
CA THR A 278 15.21 -2.01 -23.33
C THR A 278 14.85 -2.32 -21.87
N ALA A 279 15.82 -2.83 -21.12
CA ALA A 279 15.67 -3.09 -19.70
C ALA A 279 15.22 -1.85 -18.94
N ALA A 280 14.23 -2.03 -18.06
CA ALA A 280 13.79 -1.01 -17.14
C ALA A 280 14.85 -0.85 -16.03
N PRO A 281 15.17 0.38 -15.60
CA PRO A 281 16.15 0.57 -14.55
C PRO A 281 15.66 -0.11 -13.26
N THR A 282 16.52 -0.88 -12.63
CA THR A 282 16.25 -1.46 -11.30
C THR A 282 16.27 -0.37 -10.25
N ARG A 283 15.74 -0.68 -9.06
CA ARG A 283 15.80 0.26 -7.94
C ARG A 283 17.25 0.54 -7.55
N GLU A 284 18.08 -0.49 -7.54
CA GLU A 284 19.50 -0.42 -7.22
C GLU A 284 20.24 0.48 -8.21
N GLU A 285 19.92 0.38 -9.51
CA GLU A 285 20.49 1.25 -10.54
C GLU A 285 20.08 2.72 -10.39
N LEU A 286 18.83 2.97 -9.99
CA LEU A 286 18.33 4.33 -9.71
C LEU A 286 19.02 4.96 -8.49
N LEU A 287 19.39 4.15 -7.49
CA LEU A 287 20.09 4.59 -6.28
C LEU A 287 21.60 4.76 -6.50
N ALA A 288 22.25 3.80 -7.18
CA ALA A 288 23.70 3.83 -7.43
C ALA A 288 24.15 5.10 -8.17
N ARG A 289 23.32 5.60 -9.09
CA ARG A 289 23.59 6.82 -9.84
C ARG A 289 23.62 8.09 -8.99
N GLN A 290 22.99 8.10 -7.81
CA GLN A 290 23.03 9.25 -6.91
C GLN A 290 24.34 9.33 -6.12
N ALA A 291 25.06 8.22 -5.93
CA ALA A 291 26.30 8.19 -5.17
C ALA A 291 27.53 8.63 -5.98
N GLY A 292 27.42 8.71 -7.31
CA GLY A 292 28.50 9.09 -8.23
C GLY A 292 28.42 10.52 -8.78
N ALA A 293 27.53 11.36 -8.24
CA ALA A 293 27.44 12.80 -8.51
C ALA A 293 27.80 13.56 -7.22
#